data_AF-A0AAE1Q2S3-F1
#
_entry.id   AF-A0AAE1Q2S3-F1
#
_cell.length_a   1.000
_cell.length_b   1.000
_cell.length_c   1.000
_cell.angle_alpha   90.00
_cell.angle_beta   90.00
_cell.angle_gamma   90.00
#
_symmetry.space_group_name_H-M   'P 1'
#
loop_
_entity.id
_entity.type
_entity.pdbx_description
1 polymer ?
#
loop_
_entity_poly.entity_id
_entity_poly.type
_entity_poly.pdbx_seq_one_letter_code
_entity_poly.pdbx_strand_id
1 'polypeptide(L)' 'MTINEICEQTSIKKEDVISTLTTLELINYYRGQYILTLNKELVDTHRRIIDRRKVRIDSKNLHWTPKDWAKRGKW' A
#
# COMPACT_ATOMS: atom_id res chain seq x y z
N MET A 1 -6.70 8.99 6.80
CA MET A 1 -5.76 8.08 6.14
C MET A 1 -4.48 8.83 5.82
N THR A 2 -3.39 8.53 6.52
CA THR A 2 -2.05 9.12 6.35
C THR A 2 -1.17 8.22 5.48
N ILE A 3 -0.04 8.74 5.00
CA ILE A 3 0.93 7.93 4.24
C ILE A 3 1.47 6.76 5.07
N ASN A 4 1.74 6.98 6.36
CA ASN A 4 2.24 5.91 7.23
C ASN A 4 1.20 4.80 7.43
N GLU A 5 -0.08 5.13 7.50
CA GLU A 5 -1.16 4.11 7.58
C GLU A 5 -1.22 3.26 6.31
N ILE A 6 -0.98 3.84 5.13
CA ILE A 6 -0.89 3.08 3.87
C ILE A 6 0.32 2.14 3.89
N CYS A 7 1.48 2.62 4.35
CA CYS A 7 2.68 1.79 4.48
C CYS A 7 2.43 0.58 5.39
N GLU A 8 1.79 0.81 6.55
CA GLU A 8 1.49 -0.25 7.51
C GLU A 8 0.54 -1.31 6.93
N GLN A 9 -0.50 -0.90 6.21
CA GLN A 9 -1.50 -1.81 5.64
C GLN A 9 -1.00 -2.61 4.45
N THR A 10 -0.06 -2.04 3.68
CA THR A 10 0.35 -2.60 2.38
C THR A 10 1.77 -3.17 2.41
N SER A 11 2.55 -2.87 3.45
CA SER A 11 3.99 -3.12 3.52
C SER A 11 4.81 -2.48 2.38
N ILE A 12 4.25 -1.50 1.66
CA ILE A 12 4.94 -0.72 0.62
C ILE A 12 5.79 0.36 1.29
N LYS A 13 7.00 0.61 0.77
CA LYS A 13 7.87 1.66 1.30
C LYS A 13 7.24 3.04 1.12
N LYS A 14 7.56 3.95 2.05
CA LYS A 14 7.05 5.33 2.04
C LYS A 14 7.36 6.07 0.72
N GLU A 15 8.57 5.90 0.19
CA GLU A 15 9.00 6.49 -1.08
C GLU A 15 8.14 6.04 -2.26
N ASP A 16 7.84 4.73 -2.33
CA ASP A 16 7.02 4.13 -3.38
C ASP A 16 5.55 4.56 -3.27
N VAL A 17 5.02 4.67 -2.03
CA VAL A 17 3.66 5.18 -1.80
C VAL A 17 3.55 6.63 -2.28
N ILE A 18 4.51 7.49 -1.90
CA ILE A 18 4.51 8.90 -2.33
C ILE A 18 4.67 9.00 -3.85
N SER A 19 5.62 8.27 -4.44
CA SER A 19 5.86 8.27 -5.88
C SER A 19 4.60 7.85 -6.65
N THR A 20 3.99 6.72 -6.29
CA THR A 20 2.79 6.19 -6.94
C THR A 20 1.62 7.17 -6.84
N LEU A 21 1.35 7.71 -5.65
CA LEU A 21 0.26 8.66 -5.45
C LEU A 21 0.50 9.99 -6.19
N THR A 22 1.77 10.41 -6.34
CA THR A 22 2.12 11.62 -7.10
C THR A 22 1.89 11.39 -8.60
N THR A 23 2.31 10.24 -9.14
CA THR A 23 2.07 9.87 -10.54
C THR A 23 0.57 9.77 -10.88
N LEU A 24 -0.26 9.42 -9.90
CA LEU A 24 -1.71 9.34 -10.06
C LEU A 24 -2.44 10.65 -9.71
N GLU A 25 -1.70 11.72 -9.39
CA GLU A 25 -2.24 13.02 -8.96
C GLU A 25 -3.20 12.91 -7.74
N LEU A 26 -2.91 11.97 -6.85
CA LEU A 26 -3.73 11.61 -5.70
C LEU A 26 -3.28 12.26 -4.39
N ILE A 27 -2.23 13.06 -4.42
CA ILE A 27 -1.60 13.58 -3.22
C ILE A 27 -1.09 14.99 -3.45
N ASN A 28 -1.30 15.85 -2.46
CA ASN A 28 -0.83 17.23 -2.45
C ASN A 28 0.02 17.46 -1.20
N TYR A 29 1.06 18.28 -1.32
CA TYR A 29 1.88 18.65 -0.17
C TYR A 29 1.50 20.04 0.31
N TYR A 30 1.00 20.13 1.55
CA TYR A 30 0.54 21.37 2.15
C TYR A 30 1.02 21.50 3.59
N ARG A 31 1.68 22.64 3.91
CA ARG A 31 2.19 22.97 5.26
C ARG A 31 2.98 21.85 5.94
N GLY A 32 3.88 21.20 5.19
CA GLY A 32 4.72 20.14 5.76
C GLY A 32 4.07 18.75 5.81
N GLN A 33 2.84 18.61 5.31
CA GLN A 33 2.08 17.38 5.35
C GLN A 33 1.57 16.97 3.98
N TYR A 34 1.50 15.67 3.76
CA TYR A 34 0.86 15.10 2.59
C TYR A 34 -0.65 14.95 2.84
N ILE A 35 -1.44 15.46 1.91
CA ILE A 35 -2.90 15.40 1.90
C ILE A 35 -3.34 14.56 0.71
N LEU A 36 -4.09 13.49 0.97
CA LEU A 36 -4.70 12.68 -0.09
C LEU A 36 -5.84 13.45 -0.75
N THR A 37 -5.87 13.46 -2.07
CA THR A 37 -6.89 14.12 -2.89
C THR A 37 -7.47 13.09 -3.86
N LEU A 38 -8.68 12.60 -3.59
CA LEU A 38 -9.34 11.57 -4.40
C LEU A 38 -10.43 12.20 -5.27
N ASN A 39 -10.31 12.11 -6.59
CA ASN A 39 -11.41 12.43 -7.50
C ASN A 39 -12.40 11.26 -7.55
N LYS A 40 -13.70 11.56 -7.54
CA LYS A 40 -14.80 10.59 -7.68
C LYS A 40 -14.65 9.73 -8.94
N GLU A 41 -14.26 10.32 -10.06
CA GLU A 41 -14.06 9.62 -11.33
C GLU A 41 -12.97 8.54 -11.25
N LEU A 42 -11.92 8.82 -10.49
CA LEU A 42 -10.83 7.88 -10.28
C LEU A 42 -11.28 6.71 -9.38
N VAL A 43 -12.04 7.00 -8.33
CA VAL A 43 -12.62 5.95 -7.46
C VAL A 43 -13.50 5.01 -8.28
N ASP A 44 -14.35 5.57 -9.16
CA ASP A 44 -15.22 4.78 -10.02
C ASP A 44 -14.43 3.94 -11.04
N THR A 45 -13.38 4.52 -11.63
CA THR A 45 -12.48 3.82 -12.55
C THR A 45 -11.76 2.67 -11.84
N HIS A 46 -11.22 2.92 -10.64
CA HIS A 46 -10.54 1.93 -9.84
C HIS A 46 -11.46 0.78 -9.45
N ARG A 47 -12.72 1.07 -9.06
CA ARG A 47 -13.73 0.06 -8.76
C ARG A 47 -13.99 -0.86 -9.97
N ARG A 48 -14.17 -0.29 -11.17
CA ARG A 48 -14.34 -1.08 -12.41
C ARG A 48 -13.14 -1.97 -12.72
N ILE A 49 -11.92 -1.51 -12.42
CA ILE A 49 -10.70 -2.31 -12.61
C ILE A 49 -10.63 -3.45 -11.58
N ILE A 50 -10.96 -3.17 -10.31
CA ILE A 50 -10.99 -4.17 -9.25
C ILE A 50 -12.00 -5.26 -9.56
N ASP A 51 -13.20 -4.91 -10.04
CA ASP A 51 -14.26 -5.86 -10.36
C ASP A 51 -13.87 -6.86 -11.46
N ARG A 52 -12.96 -6.46 -12.36
CA ARG A 52 -12.43 -7.33 -13.42
C ARG A 52 -11.36 -8.31 -12.92
N ARG A 53 -10.73 -8.05 -11.76
CA ARG A 53 -9.67 -8.91 -11.23
C ARG A 53 -10.27 -10.13 -10.52
N LYS A 54 -10.25 -11.27 -11.22
CA LYS A 54 -10.85 -12.54 -10.75
C LYS A 54 -10.06 -13.27 -9.67
N VAL A 55 -8.75 -13.05 -9.58
CA VAL A 55 -7.87 -13.76 -8.62
C VAL A 55 -7.28 -12.76 -7.63
N ARG A 56 -7.33 -13.09 -6.34
CA ARG A 56 -6.73 -12.34 -5.23
C ARG A 56 -6.13 -13.33 -4.23
N ILE A 57 -5.10 -12.89 -3.50
CA ILE A 57 -4.51 -13.65 -2.42
C ILE A 57 -5.37 -13.48 -1.17
N ASP A 58 -5.79 -14.59 -0.56
CA ASP A 58 -6.37 -14.60 0.77
C ASP A 58 -5.25 -14.85 1.79
N SER A 59 -4.98 -13.87 2.65
CA SER A 59 -3.92 -13.94 3.65
C SER A 59 -4.17 -15.05 4.69
N LYS A 60 -5.42 -15.49 4.89
CA LYS A 60 -5.75 -16.58 5.83
C LYS A 60 -5.22 -17.94 5.38
N ASN A 61 -5.01 -18.11 4.07
CA ASN A 61 -4.49 -19.34 3.48
C ASN A 61 -2.95 -19.30 3.30
N LEU A 62 -2.29 -18.22 3.72
CA LEU A 62 -0.83 -18.11 3.68
C LEU A 62 -0.23 -18.69 4.98
N HIS A 63 0.13 -19.97 4.94
CA HIS A 63 0.82 -20.63 6.05
C HIS A 63 2.34 -20.44 5.95
N TRP A 64 2.80 -19.26 6.36
CA TRP A 64 4.22 -18.91 6.33
C TRP A 64 4.62 -18.12 7.57
N THR A 65 5.79 -18.45 8.12
CA THR A 65 6.39 -17.74 9.25
C THR A 65 7.78 -17.26 8.83
N PRO A 66 8.14 -15.97 9.06
CA PRO A 66 9.47 -15.48 8.78
C PRO A 66 10.53 -16.30 9.53
N LYS A 67 11.61 -16.64 8.83
CA LYS A 67 12.75 -17.31 9.46
C LYS A 67 13.55 -16.31 10.29
N ASP A 68 13.74 -16.61 11.57
CA ASP A 68 14.61 -15.85 12.46
C ASP A 68 16.08 -16.21 12.19
N TRP A 69 16.81 -15.30 11.54
CA TRP A 69 18.22 -15.51 11.21
C TRP A 69 19.17 -15.19 12.36
N ALA A 70 18.70 -14.49 13.42
CA ALA A 70 19.54 -14.11 14.57
C ALA A 70 19.86 -15.31 15.48
N LYS A 71 19.02 -16.35 15.47
CA LYS A 71 19.21 -17.59 16.26
C LYS A 71 20.30 -18.52 15.74
N ARG A 72 20.95 -18.21 14.61
CA ARG A 72 21.95 -19.09 13.97
C ARG A 72 23.35 -19.04 14.58
N GLY A 73 23.60 -18.12 15.53
CA GLY A 73 24.90 -17.91 16.18
C GLY A 73 25.19 -18.76 17.43
N LYS A 74 24.42 -19.82 17.70
CA LYS A 74 24.70 -20.77 18.80
C LYS A 74 24.99 -22.16 18.24
N TRP A 75 26.18 -22.33 17.71
CA TRP A 75 26.84 -23.62 17.50
C TRP A 75 28.27 -23.48 18.00
#